data_AF-A0A962YYR3-F1
#
_entry.id   AF-A0A962YYR3-F1
#
_cell.length_a   1.000
_cell.length_b   1.000
_cell.length_c   1.000
_cell.angle_alpha   90.00
_cell.angle_beta   90.00
_cell.angle_gamma   90.00
#
_symmetry.space_group_name_H-M   'P 1'
#
loop_
_entity.id
_entity.type
_entity.pdbx_description
1 polymer ?
#
loop_
_entity_poly.entity_id
_entity_poly.type
_entity_poly.pdbx_seq_one_letter_code
_entity_poly.pdbx_strand_id
1 'polypeptide(L)'
;MKKLLLLVIAFFLTTTTFAAAKDQILLYNTPKGDKVLDRLPGNAALIPIYQKKDWVKVGDPRNGHVGWVNKKQVREARNAFFRPNIQTVYIHSDESKNGKPQLNIVAYRNGKKLSQAEAKRMYEQMRKNQIAELKRMRHMTRWMDEVFQPIVILPSAPMKKQTVQQTKTNKILES
;
A
#
# COMPACT_ATOMS: atom_id res chain seq x y z
N MET A 1 -54.07 -47.06 31.75
CA MET A 1 -53.85 -47.01 30.29
C MET A 1 -53.16 -45.67 29.98
N LYS A 2 -51.88 -45.44 30.32
CA LYS A 2 -50.60 -45.87 29.72
C LYS A 2 -50.47 -45.56 28.20
N LYS A 3 -49.83 -44.41 27.93
CA LYS A 3 -48.93 -44.09 26.80
C LYS A 3 -49.59 -43.82 25.44
N LEU A 4 -49.94 -42.56 25.17
CA LEU A 4 -50.01 -42.04 23.80
C LEU A 4 -48.65 -41.39 23.47
N LEU A 5 -48.00 -41.96 22.48
CA LEU A 5 -46.60 -41.79 22.11
C LEU A 5 -46.42 -40.56 21.19
N LEU A 6 -45.61 -39.61 21.66
CA LEU A 6 -44.63 -38.79 20.92
C LEU A 6 -44.50 -39.05 19.41
N LEU A 7 -44.70 -38.00 18.58
CA LEU A 7 -43.89 -37.79 17.37
C LEU A 7 -43.99 -36.35 16.82
N VAL A 8 -43.44 -35.37 17.55
CA VAL A 8 -43.11 -34.04 16.97
C VAL A 8 -41.63 -34.09 16.59
N ILE A 9 -41.35 -34.53 15.37
CA ILE A 9 -40.00 -34.41 14.79
C ILE A 9 -39.84 -32.95 14.36
N ALA A 10 -39.36 -32.13 15.30
CA ALA A 10 -38.84 -30.81 15.01
C ALA A 10 -37.50 -30.99 14.29
N PHE A 11 -37.56 -31.08 12.95
CA PHE A 11 -36.40 -30.99 12.08
C PHE A 11 -35.91 -29.53 12.09
N PHE A 12 -35.21 -29.14 13.16
CA PHE A 12 -34.40 -27.93 13.16
C PHE A 12 -33.28 -28.14 12.15
N LEU A 13 -33.52 -27.80 10.88
CA LEU A 13 -32.44 -27.56 9.93
C LEU A 13 -31.67 -26.34 10.46
N THR A 14 -30.67 -26.59 11.30
CA THR A 14 -29.62 -25.63 11.58
C THR A 14 -28.81 -25.48 10.30
N THR A 15 -29.25 -24.60 9.40
CA THR A 15 -28.42 -24.14 8.30
C THR A 15 -27.32 -23.30 8.93
N THR A 16 -26.21 -23.95 9.29
CA THR A 16 -24.96 -23.30 9.62
C THR A 16 -24.45 -22.64 8.35
N THR A 17 -24.90 -21.41 8.10
CA THR A 17 -24.28 -20.54 7.12
C THR A 17 -22.89 -20.22 7.64
N PHE A 18 -21.90 -20.99 7.20
CA PHE A 18 -20.49 -20.64 7.38
C PHE A 18 -20.25 -19.32 6.64
N ALA A 19 -20.38 -18.22 7.36
CA ALA A 19 -20.03 -16.91 6.85
C ALA A 19 -18.52 -16.91 6.61
N ALA A 20 -18.12 -17.03 5.34
CA ALA A 20 -16.75 -16.79 4.93
C ALA A 20 -16.32 -15.42 5.44
N ALA A 21 -15.11 -15.33 6.01
CA ALA A 21 -14.50 -14.04 6.29
C ALA A 21 -14.48 -13.22 4.98
N LYS A 22 -14.99 -11.99 5.02
CA LYS A 22 -15.25 -11.17 3.82
C LYS A 22 -14.00 -10.85 3.00
N ASP A 23 -12.81 -11.12 3.52
CA ASP A 23 -11.49 -10.88 2.95
C ASP A 23 -10.83 -12.15 2.37
N GLN A 24 -11.48 -13.30 2.47
CA GLN A 24 -10.95 -14.59 2.03
C GLN A 24 -11.80 -15.24 0.93
N ILE A 25 -11.12 -15.91 0.01
CA ILE A 25 -11.72 -16.76 -1.01
C ILE A 25 -11.68 -18.20 -0.49
N LEU A 26 -12.85 -18.82 -0.32
CA LEU A 26 -12.96 -20.22 0.07
C LEU A 26 -12.97 -21.07 -1.18
N LEU A 27 -12.07 -22.05 -1.21
CA LEU A 27 -11.99 -23.05 -2.26
C LEU A 27 -12.79 -24.27 -1.81
N TYR A 28 -13.76 -24.71 -2.60
CA TYR A 28 -14.65 -25.82 -2.27
C TYR A 28 -14.39 -27.05 -3.15
N ASN A 29 -14.76 -28.23 -2.68
CA ASN A 29 -14.68 -29.44 -3.51
C ASN A 29 -15.79 -29.50 -4.58
N THR A 30 -16.94 -28.87 -4.35
CA THR A 30 -18.12 -28.89 -5.22
C THR A 30 -18.69 -27.48 -5.43
N PRO A 31 -19.44 -27.23 -6.54
CA PRO A 31 -20.12 -25.96 -6.78
C PRO A 31 -21.42 -25.81 -5.96
N LYS A 32 -21.52 -26.51 -4.84
CA LYS A 32 -22.62 -26.38 -3.87
C LYS A 32 -22.15 -25.71 -2.57
N GLY A 33 -20.84 -25.66 -2.35
CA GLY A 33 -20.26 -25.09 -1.13
C GLY A 33 -20.18 -26.07 0.05
N ASP A 34 -20.30 -27.38 -0.21
CA ASP A 34 -20.48 -28.39 0.86
C ASP A 34 -19.23 -28.59 1.73
N LYS A 35 -18.02 -28.61 1.12
CA LYS A 35 -16.76 -28.79 1.84
C LYS A 35 -15.69 -27.82 1.35
N VAL A 36 -15.16 -27.04 2.30
CA VAL A 36 -14.00 -26.16 2.07
C VAL A 36 -12.73 -27.01 2.02
N LEU A 37 -11.99 -26.88 0.93
CA LEU A 37 -10.66 -27.45 0.71
C LEU A 37 -9.56 -26.51 1.22
N ASP A 38 -9.71 -25.20 0.99
CA ASP A 38 -8.68 -24.22 1.30
C ASP A 38 -9.26 -22.81 1.51
N ARG A 39 -8.47 -21.94 2.13
CA ARG A 39 -8.76 -20.51 2.33
C ARG A 39 -7.64 -19.68 1.71
N LEU A 40 -7.99 -18.96 0.65
CA LEU A 40 -7.06 -18.17 -0.14
C LEU A 40 -7.24 -16.69 0.20
N PRO A 41 -6.17 -15.88 0.16
CA PRO A 41 -6.28 -14.45 0.35
C PRO A 41 -7.10 -13.81 -0.79
N GLY A 42 -7.73 -12.65 -0.54
CA GLY A 42 -8.55 -11.95 -1.53
C GLY A 42 -7.80 -11.57 -2.83
N ASN A 43 -6.47 -11.48 -2.80
CA ASN A 43 -5.61 -11.24 -3.96
C ASN A 43 -5.01 -12.49 -4.60
N ALA A 44 -5.46 -13.69 -4.22
CA ALA A 44 -4.92 -14.92 -4.79
C ALA A 44 -5.04 -14.94 -6.32
N ALA A 45 -3.96 -15.32 -6.99
CA ALA A 45 -3.95 -15.61 -8.41
C ALA A 45 -4.66 -16.96 -8.61
N LEU A 46 -5.76 -16.95 -9.38
CA LEU A 46 -6.57 -18.14 -9.64
C LEU A 46 -6.60 -18.37 -11.16
N ILE A 47 -6.33 -19.59 -11.59
CA ILE A 47 -6.42 -19.98 -13.00
C ILE A 47 -7.81 -20.59 -13.23
N PRO A 48 -8.72 -19.93 -13.96
CA PRO A 48 -10.02 -20.50 -14.27
C PRO A 48 -9.87 -21.69 -15.23
N ILE A 49 -10.57 -22.78 -14.94
CA ILE A 49 -10.55 -24.02 -15.74
C ILE A 49 -11.93 -24.27 -16.37
N TYR A 50 -12.99 -24.10 -15.59
CA TYR A 50 -14.36 -24.37 -16.04
C TYR A 50 -15.37 -23.52 -15.27
N GLN A 51 -16.47 -23.12 -15.89
CA GLN A 51 -17.51 -22.31 -15.25
C GLN A 51 -18.87 -23.00 -15.29
N LYS A 52 -19.59 -22.95 -14.16
CA LYS A 52 -20.97 -23.42 -14.02
C LYS A 52 -21.79 -22.41 -13.22
N LYS A 53 -22.66 -21.66 -13.91
CA LYS A 53 -23.50 -20.59 -13.30
C LYS A 53 -22.66 -19.62 -12.46
N ASP A 54 -22.86 -19.58 -11.14
CA ASP A 54 -22.18 -18.70 -10.19
C ASP A 54 -20.85 -19.24 -9.66
N TRP A 55 -20.48 -20.44 -10.10
CA TRP A 55 -19.30 -21.14 -9.63
C TRP A 55 -18.26 -21.28 -10.75
N VAL A 56 -17.00 -21.14 -10.38
CA VAL A 56 -15.86 -21.33 -11.29
C VAL A 56 -14.92 -22.34 -10.65
N LYS A 57 -14.58 -23.38 -11.40
CA LYS A 57 -13.51 -24.31 -11.05
C LYS A 57 -12.19 -23.62 -11.37
N VAL A 58 -11.33 -23.51 -10.38
CA VAL A 58 -10.06 -22.80 -10.45
C VAL A 58 -8.93 -23.69 -9.95
N GLY A 59 -7.74 -23.48 -10.49
CA GLY A 59 -6.48 -23.98 -9.94
C GLY A 59 -5.73 -22.88 -9.18
N ASP A 60 -5.15 -23.22 -8.03
CA ASP A 60 -4.19 -22.37 -7.33
C ASP A 60 -2.77 -22.70 -7.85
N PRO A 61 -2.08 -21.75 -8.50
CA PRO A 61 -0.74 -21.98 -9.05
C PRO A 61 0.33 -22.19 -7.96
N ARG A 62 0.07 -21.85 -6.69
CA ARG A 62 1.05 -21.97 -5.60
C ARG A 62 1.26 -23.41 -5.14
N ASN A 63 0.20 -24.22 -5.19
CA ASN A 63 0.19 -25.60 -4.68
C ASN A 63 -0.43 -26.61 -5.65
N GLY A 64 -0.99 -26.17 -6.78
CA GLY A 64 -1.66 -27.03 -7.76
C GLY A 64 -3.04 -27.52 -7.34
N HIS A 65 -3.58 -27.08 -6.20
CA HIS A 65 -4.91 -27.50 -5.76
C HIS A 65 -5.99 -26.97 -6.70
N VAL A 66 -6.97 -27.84 -6.98
CA VAL A 66 -8.10 -27.52 -7.84
C VAL A 66 -9.39 -27.62 -7.04
N GLY A 67 -10.23 -26.59 -7.15
CA GLY A 67 -11.53 -26.55 -6.49
C GLY A 67 -12.46 -25.53 -7.09
N TRP A 68 -13.60 -25.31 -6.45
CA TRP A 68 -14.65 -24.40 -6.88
C TRP A 68 -14.68 -23.16 -6.02
N VAL A 69 -14.84 -22.00 -6.65
CA VAL A 69 -15.06 -20.72 -5.97
C VAL A 69 -16.36 -20.11 -6.45
N ASN A 70 -17.06 -19.42 -5.54
CA ASN A 70 -18.23 -18.65 -5.90
C ASN A 70 -17.82 -17.25 -6.41
N LYS A 71 -18.32 -16.83 -7.58
CA LYS A 71 -17.98 -15.55 -8.21
C LYS A 71 -18.29 -14.35 -7.32
N LYS A 72 -19.39 -14.39 -6.56
CA LYS A 72 -19.78 -13.30 -5.65
C LYS A 72 -18.76 -13.17 -4.52
N GLN A 73 -18.40 -14.28 -3.91
CA GLN A 73 -17.40 -14.31 -2.86
C GLN A 73 -16.05 -13.80 -3.35
N VAL A 74 -15.58 -14.25 -4.52
CA VAL A 74 -14.29 -13.78 -5.08
C VAL A 74 -14.29 -12.26 -5.26
N ARG A 75 -15.38 -11.70 -5.78
CA ARG A 75 -15.53 -10.25 -5.94
C ARG A 75 -15.54 -9.53 -4.60
N GLU A 76 -16.26 -10.04 -3.61
CA GLU A 76 -16.30 -9.45 -2.27
C GLU A 76 -14.93 -9.47 -1.60
N ALA A 77 -14.21 -10.60 -1.67
CA ALA A 77 -12.86 -10.74 -1.13
C ALA A 77 -11.86 -9.82 -1.85
N ARG A 78 -11.94 -9.70 -3.18
CA ARG A 78 -11.11 -8.75 -3.94
C ARG A 78 -11.42 -7.31 -3.55
N ASN A 79 -12.70 -6.94 -3.46
CA ASN A 79 -13.10 -5.60 -3.05
C ASN A 79 -12.64 -5.29 -1.62
N ALA A 80 -12.71 -6.27 -0.72
CA ALA A 80 -12.21 -6.14 0.64
C ALA A 80 -10.70 -5.95 0.68
N PHE A 81 -9.94 -6.69 -0.15
CA PHE A 81 -8.50 -6.61 -0.24
C PHE A 81 -8.02 -5.30 -0.86
N PHE A 82 -8.59 -4.90 -2.00
CA PHE A 82 -8.21 -3.70 -2.74
C PHE A 82 -8.89 -2.43 -2.22
N ARG A 83 -9.56 -2.48 -1.07
CA ARG A 83 -10.15 -1.30 -0.44
C ARG A 83 -9.07 -0.26 -0.23
N PRO A 84 -9.11 0.88 -0.93
CA PRO A 84 -8.06 1.87 -0.80
C PRO A 84 -8.16 2.45 0.61
N ASN A 85 -7.07 2.33 1.38
CA ASN A 85 -6.95 2.99 2.69
C ASN A 85 -6.53 4.43 2.47
N ILE A 86 -7.47 5.26 2.00
CA ILE A 86 -7.19 6.67 1.70
C ILE A 86 -7.21 7.43 3.02
N GLN A 87 -6.08 8.08 3.28
CA GLN A 87 -5.83 8.86 4.48
C GLN A 87 -5.46 10.27 4.05
N THR A 88 -6.28 11.25 4.44
CA THR A 88 -6.06 12.66 4.10
C THR A 88 -6.04 13.47 5.37
N VAL A 89 -5.03 14.32 5.55
CA VAL A 89 -4.92 15.22 6.70
C VAL A 89 -4.88 16.65 6.17
N TYR A 90 -5.84 17.45 6.60
CA TYR A 90 -5.88 18.89 6.39
C TYR A 90 -5.47 19.58 7.68
N ILE A 91 -4.47 20.44 7.58
CA ILE A 91 -3.93 21.19 8.71
C ILE A 91 -4.13 22.66 8.38
N HIS A 92 -4.90 23.36 9.19
CA HIS A 92 -4.99 24.82 9.14
C HIS A 92 -4.68 25.39 10.51
N SER A 93 -4.10 26.59 10.51
CA SER A 93 -3.79 27.34 11.71
C SER A 93 -4.60 28.62 11.65
N ASP A 94 -5.51 28.80 12.60
CA ASP A 94 -6.25 30.04 12.72
C ASP A 94 -5.60 30.91 13.79
N GLU A 95 -5.59 32.23 13.59
CA GLU A 95 -5.24 33.16 14.65
C GLU A 95 -6.36 33.17 15.69
N SER A 96 -6.05 32.68 16.89
CA SER A 96 -6.97 32.81 18.03
C SER A 96 -7.14 34.28 18.39
N LYS A 97 -8.29 34.63 19.00
CA LYS A 97 -8.57 35.97 19.57
C LYS A 97 -7.49 36.46 20.55
N ASN A 98 -6.60 35.57 21.02
CA ASN A 98 -5.50 35.85 21.93
C ASN A 98 -4.13 35.96 21.23
N GLY A 99 -4.08 36.07 19.89
CA GLY A 99 -2.83 36.18 19.11
C GLY A 99 -1.98 34.90 19.08
N LYS A 100 -2.50 33.77 19.59
CA LYS A 100 -1.82 32.47 19.55
C LYS A 100 -2.35 31.63 18.38
N PRO A 101 -1.49 31.02 17.56
CA PRO A 101 -1.94 30.13 16.49
C PRO A 101 -2.64 28.91 17.10
N GLN A 102 -3.90 28.69 16.71
CA GLN A 102 -4.66 27.50 17.08
C GLN A 102 -4.63 26.50 15.93
N LEU A 103 -3.98 25.36 16.15
CA LEU A 103 -3.85 24.31 15.15
C LEU A 103 -5.13 23.48 15.07
N ASN A 104 -5.83 23.60 13.94
CA ASN A 104 -7.04 22.82 13.64
C ASN A 104 -6.69 21.70 12.66
N ILE A 105 -6.72 20.47 13.17
CA ILE A 105 -6.37 19.27 12.41
C ILE A 105 -7.67 18.55 12.03
N VAL A 106 -7.93 18.44 10.74
CA VAL A 106 -9.05 17.69 10.19
C VAL A 106 -8.52 16.53 9.37
N ALA A 107 -8.84 15.31 9.76
CA ALA A 107 -8.40 14.13 9.04
C ALA A 107 -9.59 13.31 8.52
N TYR A 108 -9.39 12.62 7.40
CA TYR A 108 -10.34 11.72 6.78
C TYR A 108 -9.70 10.35 6.59
N ARG A 109 -10.48 9.30 6.82
CA ARG A 109 -10.11 7.91 6.51
C ARG A 109 -11.23 7.27 5.70
N ASN A 110 -10.91 6.84 4.48
CA ASN A 110 -11.86 6.24 3.55
C ASN A 110 -13.10 7.12 3.31
N GLY A 111 -12.86 8.43 3.14
CA GLY A 111 -13.93 9.43 2.92
C GLY A 111 -14.71 9.84 4.17
N LYS A 112 -14.47 9.22 5.35
CA LYS A 112 -15.13 9.59 6.60
C LYS A 112 -14.26 10.51 7.43
N LYS A 113 -14.84 11.61 7.94
CA LYS A 113 -14.17 12.53 8.87
C LYS A 113 -13.85 11.78 10.17
N LEU A 114 -12.60 11.86 10.62
CA LEU A 114 -12.15 11.29 11.89
C LEU A 114 -12.56 12.19 13.06
N SER A 115 -12.66 11.60 14.25
CA SER A 115 -12.79 12.39 15.48
C SER A 115 -11.54 13.25 15.71
N GLN A 116 -11.66 14.34 16.48
CA GLN A 116 -10.54 15.23 16.76
C GLN A 116 -9.36 14.49 17.43
N ALA A 117 -9.66 13.54 18.32
CA ALA A 117 -8.65 12.71 18.96
C ALA A 117 -7.92 11.78 17.96
N GLU A 118 -8.65 11.14 17.06
CA GLU A 118 -8.06 10.30 16.01
C GLU A 118 -7.25 11.13 15.00
N ALA A 119 -7.74 12.30 14.61
CA ALA A 119 -7.04 13.22 13.73
C ALA A 119 -5.71 13.69 14.35
N LYS A 120 -5.72 14.03 15.64
CA LYS A 120 -4.50 14.41 16.38
C LYS A 120 -3.49 13.27 16.44
N ARG A 121 -3.93 12.05 16.79
CA ARG A 121 -3.06 10.85 16.81
C ARG A 121 -2.44 10.58 15.44
N MET A 122 -3.25 10.67 14.38
CA MET A 122 -2.80 10.48 13.01
C MET A 122 -1.74 11.53 12.62
N TYR A 123 -1.96 12.80 12.98
CA TYR A 123 -0.99 13.87 12.77
C TYR A 123 0.33 13.63 13.52
N GLU A 124 0.27 13.24 14.79
CA GLU A 124 1.45 12.93 15.59
C GLU A 124 2.26 11.77 14.99
N GLN A 125 1.59 10.73 14.51
CA GLN A 125 2.24 9.60 13.82
C GLN A 125 2.92 10.05 12.52
N MET A 126 2.25 10.88 11.72
CA MET A 126 2.82 11.44 10.50
C MET A 126 4.07 12.29 10.79
N ARG A 127 4.00 13.16 11.79
CA ARG A 127 5.15 13.98 12.22
C ARG A 127 6.32 13.11 12.69
N LYS A 128 6.05 12.05 13.44
CA LYS A 128 7.08 11.10 13.88
C LYS A 128 7.75 10.38 12.70
N ASN A 129 6.96 9.98 11.71
CA ASN A 129 7.46 9.34 10.49
C ASN A 129 8.34 10.31 9.68
N GLN A 130 7.90 11.56 9.50
CA GLN A 130 8.68 12.60 8.81
C GLN A 130 10.03 12.86 9.49
N ILE A 131 10.06 12.94 10.83
CA ILE A 131 11.32 13.12 11.57
C ILE A 131 12.25 11.92 11.38
N ALA A 132 11.72 10.70 11.44
CA ALA A 132 12.49 9.48 11.23
C ALA A 132 13.06 9.41 9.80
N GLU A 133 12.27 9.80 8.81
CA GLU A 133 12.68 9.86 7.42
C GLU A 133 13.77 10.92 7.18
N LEU A 134 13.60 12.13 7.72
CA LEU A 134 14.64 13.17 7.68
C LEU A 134 15.94 12.73 8.36
N LYS A 135 15.85 11.93 9.44
CA LYS A 135 17.04 11.36 10.09
C LYS A 135 17.71 10.33 9.20
N ARG A 136 16.94 9.46 8.51
CA ARG A 136 17.47 8.50 7.53
C ARG A 136 18.11 9.22 6.34
N MET A 137 17.47 10.24 5.80
CA MET A 137 18.02 11.04 4.70
C MET A 137 19.33 11.71 5.10
N ARG A 138 19.40 12.36 6.26
CA ARG A 138 20.66 12.95 6.74
C ARG A 138 21.78 11.91 6.91
N HIS A 139 21.43 10.73 7.42
CA HIS A 139 22.39 9.63 7.52
C HIS A 139 22.86 9.17 6.12
N MET A 140 21.93 9.05 5.17
CA MET A 140 22.25 8.67 3.80
C MET A 140 23.11 9.72 3.10
N THR A 141 22.80 11.01 3.24
CA THR A 141 23.63 12.12 2.71
C THR A 141 25.05 12.05 3.29
N ARG A 142 25.19 11.89 4.62
CA ARG A 142 26.52 11.76 5.24
C ARG A 142 27.28 10.54 4.72
N TRP A 143 26.62 9.40 4.63
CA TRP A 143 27.23 8.19 4.08
C TRP A 143 27.64 8.36 2.61
N MET A 144 26.82 9.06 1.81
CA MET A 144 27.19 9.41 0.44
C MET A 144 28.41 10.32 0.39
N ASP A 145 28.49 11.34 1.26
CA ASP A 145 29.66 12.22 1.35
C ASP A 145 30.94 11.44 1.75
N GLU A 146 30.81 10.42 2.61
CA GLU A 146 31.92 9.56 3.01
C GLU A 146 32.39 8.61 1.90
N VAL A 147 31.46 7.97 1.18
CA VAL A 147 31.78 6.98 0.13
C VAL A 147 32.16 7.64 -1.19
N PHE A 148 31.55 8.79 -1.50
CA PHE A 148 31.80 9.57 -2.71
C PHE A 148 32.59 10.84 -2.42
N GLN A 149 33.53 10.79 -1.46
CA GLN A 149 34.48 11.88 -1.35
C GLN A 149 35.03 12.16 -2.75
N PRO A 150 34.98 13.43 -3.21
CA PRO A 150 35.55 13.75 -4.50
C PRO A 150 36.98 13.24 -4.44
N ILE A 151 37.34 12.36 -5.38
CA ILE A 151 38.74 12.18 -5.73
C ILE A 151 39.19 13.60 -6.02
N VAL A 152 39.92 14.20 -5.09
CA VAL A 152 40.61 15.47 -5.33
C VAL A 152 41.60 15.08 -6.41
N ILE A 153 41.20 15.23 -7.67
CA ILE A 153 42.13 15.29 -8.77
C ILE A 153 42.95 16.54 -8.43
N LEU A 154 44.09 16.31 -7.77
CA LEU A 154 45.10 17.33 -7.56
C LEU A 154 45.23 18.06 -8.91
N PRO A 155 45.14 19.40 -8.96
CA PRO A 155 45.34 20.11 -10.20
C PRO A 155 46.68 19.61 -10.75
N SER A 156 46.64 18.93 -11.89
CA SER A 156 47.84 18.52 -12.61
C SER A 156 48.69 19.77 -12.75
N ALA A 157 49.96 19.66 -12.37
CA ALA A 157 50.96 20.73 -12.32
C ALA A 157 50.74 21.81 -13.39
N PRO A 158 50.97 23.10 -13.07
CA PRO A 158 50.75 24.19 -14.01
C PRO A 158 51.47 23.89 -15.33
N MET A 159 50.71 23.78 -16.41
CA MET A 159 51.27 23.67 -17.75
C MET A 159 52.27 24.80 -17.94
N LYS A 160 53.52 24.45 -18.27
CA LYS A 160 54.55 25.40 -18.73
C LYS A 160 53.90 26.28 -19.79
N LYS A 161 53.81 27.58 -19.51
CA LYS A 161 53.39 28.59 -20.49
C LYS A 161 54.26 28.42 -21.73
N GLN A 162 53.66 27.97 -22.83
CA GLN A 162 54.29 28.11 -24.14
C GLN A 162 54.33 29.61 -24.44
N THR A 163 55.53 30.18 -24.37
CA THR A 163 55.82 31.53 -24.84
C THR A 163 55.59 31.56 -26.34
N VAL A 164 54.40 31.97 -26.77
CA VAL A 164 54.16 32.37 -28.15
C VAL A 164 54.94 33.66 -28.37
N GLN A 165 56.06 33.56 -29.08
CA GLN A 165 56.76 34.72 -29.61
C GLN A 165 55.83 35.41 -30.61
N GLN A 166 55.20 36.50 -30.19
CA GLN A 166 54.57 37.44 -31.12
C GLN A 166 55.68 38.15 -31.88
N THR A 167 55.95 37.68 -33.10
CA THR A 167 56.76 38.40 -34.08
C THR A 167 56.02 39.69 -34.43
N LYS A 168 56.55 40.81 -33.94
CA LYS A 168 56.21 42.15 -34.40
C LYS A 168 56.50 42.24 -35.90
N THR A 169 55.50 42.62 -36.69
CA THR A 169 55.76 43.25 -37.99
C THR A 169 54.85 44.47 -38.09
N ASN A 170 55.43 45.62 -37.73
CA ASN A 170 54.93 46.93 -38.08
C ASN A 170 55.33 47.23 -39.53
N LYS A 171 54.37 47.65 -40.35
CA LYS A 171 54.54 48.58 -41.47
C LYS A 171 53.15 49.12 -41.79
N ILE A 172 52.79 50.31 -41.31
CA ILE A 172 53.04 51.65 -41.90
C ILE A 172 52.43 51.76 -43.31
N LEU A 173 51.52 52.72 -43.46
CA LEU A 173 51.20 53.58 -44.62
C LEU A 173 49.68 53.80 -44.61
N GLU A 174 49.13 54.92 -44.17
CA GLU A 174 49.25 56.34 -44.58
C GLU A 174 47.95 56.78 -45.25
N SER A 175 47.54 58.00 -44.88
CA SER A 175 46.49 58.88 -45.44
C SER A 175 45.04 58.40 -45.48
#